data_AF-F7RPK9-F1
#
_entry.id   AF-F7RPK9-F1
#
_cell.length_a   1.000
_cell.length_b   1.000
_cell.length_c   1.000
_cell.angle_alpha   90.00
_cell.angle_beta   90.00
_cell.angle_gamma   90.00
#
_symmetry.space_group_name_H-M   'P 1'
#
loop_
_entity.id
_entity.type
_entity.pdbx_description
1 polymer ?
#
loop_
_entity_poly.entity_id
_entity_poly.type
_entity_poly.pdbx_seq_one_letter_code
_entity_poly.pdbx_strand_id
1 'polypeptide(L)'
;MALLRLIFNIAWFVLGGFVMGLAWWLAGILCFISIIGIPFGRACFVIGEMTFWPFGQEQMNRRHLTGREDLGTGAFGMIGNIIWFLLFGIWLAIGHLAHALACFVTIIGIPFGIQHIKLALLSLTPIGQTVVAKA
;
A
#
# COMPACT_ATOMS: atom_id res chain seq x y z
N MET A 1 16.01 -15.97 8.42
CA MET A 1 14.82 -15.11 8.68
C MET A 1 13.66 -15.31 7.68
N ALA A 2 13.78 -16.13 6.62
CA ALA A 2 12.69 -16.37 5.66
C ALA A 2 11.45 -17.06 6.27
N LEU A 3 11.67 -18.02 7.17
CA LEU A 3 10.58 -18.73 7.87
C LEU A 3 9.67 -17.79 8.67
N LEU A 4 10.24 -16.83 9.41
CA LEU A 4 9.46 -15.87 10.18
C LEU A 4 8.63 -14.94 9.28
N ARG A 5 9.21 -14.50 8.14
CA ARG A 5 8.48 -13.72 7.13
C ARG A 5 7.30 -14.51 6.58
N LEU A 6 7.49 -15.80 6.28
CA LEU A 6 6.42 -16.67 5.80
C LEU A 6 5.30 -16.82 6.85
N ILE A 7 5.66 -17.12 8.10
CA ILE A 7 4.68 -17.28 9.20
C ILE A 7 3.85 -16.01 9.37
N PHE A 8 4.48 -14.84 9.42
CA PHE A 8 3.77 -13.57 9.59
C PHE A 8 2.92 -13.19 8.37
N ASN A 9 3.38 -13.47 7.16
CA ASN A 9 2.58 -13.29 5.95
C ASN A 9 1.34 -14.20 5.94
N ILE A 10 1.48 -15.47 6.32
CA ILE A 10 0.33 -16.39 6.44
C ILE A 10 -0.66 -15.88 7.48
N ALA A 11 -0.18 -15.50 8.67
CA ALA A 11 -1.04 -14.94 9.72
C ALA A 11 -1.77 -13.68 9.24
N TRP A 12 -1.06 -12.74 8.62
CA TRP A 12 -1.63 -11.52 8.05
C TRP A 12 -2.70 -11.80 7.00
N PHE A 13 -2.39 -12.71 6.07
CA PHE A 13 -3.27 -13.07 4.97
C PHE A 13 -4.62 -13.60 5.48
N VAL A 14 -4.58 -14.47 6.50
CA VAL A 14 -5.77 -15.06 7.14
C VAL A 14 -6.54 -14.05 7.99
N LEU A 15 -5.85 -13.15 8.71
CA LEU A 15 -6.47 -12.16 9.59
C LEU A 15 -7.19 -11.02 8.85
N GLY A 16 -7.05 -10.93 7.53
CA GLY A 16 -7.77 -9.95 6.72
C GLY A 16 -6.99 -9.43 5.51
N GLY A 17 -5.68 -9.69 5.44
CA GLY A 17 -4.83 -9.27 4.33
C GLY A 17 -5.35 -9.72 2.96
N PHE A 18 -5.91 -10.94 2.88
CA PHE A 18 -6.51 -11.45 1.65
C PHE A 18 -7.71 -10.63 1.18
N VAL A 19 -8.66 -10.39 2.09
CA VAL A 19 -9.90 -9.66 1.77
C VAL A 19 -9.57 -8.21 1.41
N MET A 20 -8.69 -7.56 2.17
CA MET A 20 -8.26 -6.18 1.89
C MET A 20 -7.51 -6.07 0.57
N GLY A 21 -6.60 -7.02 0.27
CA GLY A 21 -5.88 -7.05 -1.01
C GLY A 21 -6.81 -7.20 -2.21
N LEU A 22 -7.81 -8.10 -2.11
CA LEU A 22 -8.84 -8.26 -3.14
C LEU A 22 -9.71 -7.01 -3.30
N ALA A 23 -10.10 -6.37 -2.20
CA ALA A 23 -10.86 -5.13 -2.24
C ALA A 23 -10.08 -4.02 -2.98
N TRP A 24 -8.78 -3.92 -2.75
CA TRP A 24 -7.91 -2.98 -3.46
C TRP A 24 -7.80 -3.28 -4.96
N TRP A 25 -7.65 -4.54 -5.34
CA TRP A 25 -7.63 -4.93 -6.74
C TRP A 25 -8.97 -4.69 -7.43
N LEU A 26 -10.09 -4.96 -6.75
CA LEU A 26 -11.42 -4.63 -7.25
C LEU A 26 -11.57 -3.11 -7.45
N ALA A 27 -11.14 -2.30 -6.48
CA ALA A 27 -11.13 -0.85 -6.61
C ALA A 27 -10.27 -0.40 -7.81
N GLY A 28 -9.11 -1.03 -8.02
CA GLY A 28 -8.26 -0.76 -9.19
C GLY A 28 -8.94 -1.09 -10.52
N ILE A 29 -9.67 -2.20 -10.61
CA ILE A 29 -10.46 -2.58 -11.79
C ILE A 29 -11.56 -1.54 -12.03
N LEU A 30 -12.31 -1.15 -10.99
CA LEU A 30 -13.34 -0.11 -11.11
C LEU A 30 -12.76 1.23 -11.55
N CYS A 31 -11.59 1.61 -11.01
CA CYS A 31 -10.86 2.79 -11.44
C CYS A 31 -10.54 2.73 -12.95
N PHE A 32 -10.12 1.59 -13.49
CA PHE A 32 -9.85 1.48 -14.93
C PHE A 32 -11.11 1.45 -15.81
N ILE A 33 -12.23 0.94 -15.30
CA ILE A 33 -13.52 1.00 -15.99
C ILE A 33 -14.01 2.45 -16.05
N SER A 34 -13.80 3.22 -14.98
CA SER A 34 -14.14 4.64 -14.95
C SER A 34 -13.09 5.47 -15.70
N ILE A 35 -13.48 6.27 -16.68
CA ILE A 35 -12.53 7.15 -17.39
C ILE A 35 -11.80 8.09 -16.43
N ILE A 36 -12.50 8.57 -15.39
CA ILE A 36 -11.96 9.50 -14.39
C ILE A 36 -10.99 8.82 -13.42
N GLY A 37 -11.20 7.53 -13.11
CA GLY A 37 -10.40 6.80 -12.11
C GLY A 37 -9.09 6.22 -12.65
N ILE A 38 -8.90 6.18 -13.98
CA ILE A 38 -7.70 5.61 -14.62
C ILE A 38 -6.38 6.09 -13.98
N PRO A 39 -6.19 7.39 -13.64
CA PRO A 39 -4.94 7.85 -13.03
C PRO A 39 -4.59 7.15 -11.70
N PHE A 40 -5.59 6.67 -10.97
CA PHE A 40 -5.45 6.04 -9.66
C PHE A 40 -5.43 4.50 -9.71
N GLY A 41 -5.88 3.90 -10.81
CA GLY A 41 -6.04 2.43 -10.91
C GLY A 41 -4.77 1.66 -10.55
N ARG A 42 -3.62 2.05 -11.12
CA ARG A 42 -2.32 1.41 -10.82
C ARG A 42 -1.94 1.53 -9.33
N ALA A 43 -2.26 2.65 -8.69
CA ALA A 43 -1.96 2.87 -7.28
C ALA A 43 -2.73 1.87 -6.39
N CYS A 44 -3.99 1.58 -6.71
CA CYS A 44 -4.78 0.57 -6.01
C CYS A 44 -4.14 -0.82 -6.07
N PHE A 45 -3.60 -1.23 -7.23
CA PHE A 45 -2.89 -2.51 -7.35
C PHE A 45 -1.61 -2.56 -6.50
N VAL A 46 -0.85 -1.46 -6.44
CA VAL A 46 0.36 -1.36 -5.61
C VAL A 46 0.04 -1.46 -4.12
N ILE A 47 -1.02 -0.77 -3.66
CA ILE A 47 -1.49 -0.89 -2.27
C ILE A 47 -1.98 -2.32 -2.00
N GLY A 48 -2.72 -2.91 -2.94
CA GLY A 48 -3.22 -4.28 -2.83
C GLY A 48 -2.10 -5.32 -2.74
N GLU A 49 -1.05 -5.20 -3.57
CA GLU A 49 0.13 -6.08 -3.53
C GLU A 49 0.86 -5.99 -2.19
N MET A 50 1.09 -4.77 -1.69
CA MET A 50 1.67 -4.56 -0.36
C MET A 50 0.77 -5.12 0.75
N THR A 51 -0.55 -5.07 0.54
CA THR A 51 -1.55 -5.58 1.49
C THR A 51 -1.62 -7.11 1.50
N PHE A 52 -1.37 -7.81 0.39
CA PHE A 52 -1.36 -9.26 0.39
C PHE A 52 -0.16 -9.83 1.17
N TRP A 53 1.03 -9.25 0.99
CA TRP A 53 2.29 -9.81 1.49
C TRP A 53 3.23 -8.74 2.06
N PRO A 54 2.87 -8.03 3.14
CA PRO A 54 3.65 -6.88 3.60
C PRO A 54 5.02 -7.24 4.19
N PHE A 55 5.16 -8.45 4.74
CA PHE A 55 6.40 -8.86 5.39
C PHE A 55 7.47 -9.21 4.37
N GLY A 56 8.59 -8.50 4.48
CA GLY A 56 9.72 -8.64 3.55
C GLY A 56 9.58 -7.82 2.27
N GLN A 57 8.56 -6.97 2.18
CA GLN A 57 8.37 -6.02 1.11
C GLN A 57 8.56 -4.58 1.60
N GLU A 58 8.92 -3.70 0.67
CA GLU A 58 9.09 -2.27 0.88
C GLU A 58 8.54 -1.49 -0.31
N GLN A 59 7.89 -0.37 -0.03
CA GLN A 59 7.46 0.56 -1.05
C GLN A 59 8.64 1.43 -1.49
N MET A 60 8.83 1.58 -2.80
CA MET A 60 9.89 2.41 -3.36
C MET A 60 9.38 3.24 -4.53
N ASN A 61 9.88 4.46 -4.64
CA ASN A 61 9.60 5.31 -5.80
C ASN A 61 10.20 4.67 -7.06
N ARG A 62 9.39 4.49 -8.11
CA ARG A 62 9.82 3.86 -9.37
C ARG A 62 10.96 4.60 -10.05
N ARG A 63 11.06 5.92 -9.87
CA ARG A 63 12.16 6.73 -10.40
C ARG A 63 13.50 6.31 -9.80
N HIS A 64 13.53 6.00 -8.50
CA HIS A 64 14.75 5.53 -7.83
C HIS A 64 15.12 4.11 -8.24
N LEU A 65 14.13 3.26 -8.52
CA LEU A 65 14.36 1.89 -8.98
C LEU A 65 14.89 1.83 -10.43
N THR A 66 14.28 2.59 -11.33
CA THR A 66 14.52 2.48 -12.78
C THR A 66 15.51 3.52 -13.31
N GLY A 67 15.80 4.56 -12.54
CA GLY A 67 16.60 5.72 -12.97
C GLY A 67 15.90 6.59 -14.02
N ARG A 68 14.61 6.37 -14.30
CA ARG A 68 13.84 7.07 -15.33
C ARG A 68 12.56 7.67 -14.75
N GLU A 69 12.15 8.81 -15.29
CA GLU A 69 10.88 9.43 -14.95
C GLU A 69 9.76 8.87 -15.85
N ASP A 70 8.65 8.46 -15.24
CA ASP A 70 7.38 8.15 -15.88
C ASP A 70 6.29 9.16 -15.48
N LEU A 71 5.14 9.13 -16.18
CA LEU A 71 4.01 10.03 -15.94
C LEU A 71 3.58 10.08 -14.46
N GLY A 72 3.62 8.94 -13.76
CA GLY A 72 3.25 8.82 -12.35
C GLY A 72 4.35 9.21 -11.37
N THR A 73 5.61 9.34 -11.80
CA THR A 73 6.71 9.82 -10.94
C THR A 73 7.02 11.31 -11.13
N GLY A 74 6.46 11.94 -12.16
CA GLY A 74 6.63 13.36 -12.49
C GLY A 74 5.52 14.27 -11.96
N ALA A 75 5.35 15.43 -12.61
CA ALA A 75 4.37 16.46 -12.21
C ALA A 75 2.92 15.95 -12.21
N PHE A 76 2.52 15.13 -13.18
CA PHE A 76 1.17 14.55 -13.22
C PHE A 76 0.92 13.59 -12.04
N GLY A 77 1.93 12.80 -11.67
CA GLY A 77 1.88 11.96 -10.47
C GLY A 77 1.73 12.78 -9.19
N MET A 78 2.42 13.91 -9.07
CA MET A 78 2.27 14.84 -7.94
C MET A 78 0.84 15.38 -7.85
N ILE A 79 0.28 15.87 -8.96
CA ILE A 79 -1.11 16.37 -9.00
C ILE A 79 -2.09 15.28 -8.60
N GLY A 80 -1.93 14.07 -9.15
CA GLY A 80 -2.74 12.92 -8.78
C GLY A 80 -2.62 12.58 -7.29
N ASN A 81 -1.41 12.62 -6.72
CA ASN A 81 -1.20 12.38 -5.29
C ASN A 81 -1.85 13.45 -4.41
N ILE A 82 -1.87 14.72 -4.82
CA ILE A 82 -2.58 15.78 -4.08
C ILE A 82 -4.09 15.50 -4.06
N ILE A 83 -4.67 15.19 -5.23
CA ILE A 83 -6.10 14.84 -5.33
C ILE A 83 -6.40 13.61 -4.48
N TRP A 84 -5.58 12.56 -4.60
CA TRP A 84 -5.72 11.33 -3.83
C TRP A 84 -5.62 11.59 -2.33
N PHE A 85 -4.61 12.33 -1.87
CA PHE A 85 -4.37 12.60 -0.46
C PHE A 85 -5.59 13.25 0.21
N LEU A 86 -6.18 14.25 -0.45
CA LEU A 86 -7.33 14.98 0.07
C LEU A 86 -8.62 14.14 0.10
N LEU A 87 -8.85 13.32 -0.94
CA LEU A 87 -10.09 12.56 -1.09
C LEU A 87 -10.06 11.20 -0.39
N PHE A 88 -8.91 10.52 -0.37
CA PHE A 88 -8.78 9.13 0.05
C PHE A 88 -7.60 8.91 1.00
N GLY A 89 -6.41 9.43 0.66
CA GLY A 89 -5.15 9.08 1.31
C GLY A 89 -5.11 9.39 2.81
N ILE A 90 -5.57 10.56 3.24
CA ILE A 90 -5.57 10.94 4.65
C ILE A 90 -6.48 10.03 5.49
N TRP A 91 -7.66 9.69 4.98
CA TRP A 91 -8.63 8.84 5.66
C TRP A 91 -8.12 7.41 5.81
N LEU A 92 -7.52 6.87 4.75
CA LEU A 92 -6.89 5.56 4.76
C LEU A 92 -5.71 5.53 5.74
N ALA A 93 -4.85 6.55 5.73
CA ALA A 93 -3.73 6.64 6.66
C ALA A 93 -4.20 6.68 8.11
N ILE A 94 -5.24 7.47 8.44
CA ILE A 94 -5.83 7.49 9.79
C ILE A 94 -6.35 6.10 10.17
N GLY A 95 -7.07 5.41 9.28
CA GLY A 95 -7.57 4.06 9.53
C GLY A 95 -6.45 3.05 9.81
N HIS A 96 -5.36 3.12 9.05
CA HIS A 96 -4.18 2.29 9.28
C HIS A 96 -3.46 2.65 10.59
N LEU A 97 -3.30 3.93 10.92
CA LEU A 97 -2.69 4.35 12.18
C LEU A 97 -3.50 3.91 13.40
N ALA A 98 -4.83 3.97 13.32
CA ALA A 98 -5.72 3.46 14.37
C ALA A 98 -5.54 1.95 14.57
N HIS A 99 -5.48 1.15 13.49
CA HIS A 99 -5.20 -0.28 13.58
C HIS A 99 -3.79 -0.57 14.09
N ALA A 100 -2.79 0.21 13.68
CA ALA A 100 -1.43 0.07 14.17
C ALA A 100 -1.36 0.25 15.69
N LEU A 101 -2.04 1.28 16.22
CA LEU A 101 -2.11 1.54 17.65
C LEU A 101 -2.78 0.38 18.39
N ALA A 102 -3.87 -0.17 17.85
CA ALA A 102 -4.53 -1.35 18.43
C ALA A 102 -3.59 -2.57 18.45
N CYS A 103 -2.83 -2.82 17.38
CA CYS A 103 -1.85 -3.90 17.34
C CYS A 103 -0.73 -3.73 18.37
N PHE A 104 -0.29 -2.50 18.64
CA PHE A 104 0.79 -2.22 19.61
C PHE A 104 0.44 -2.50 21.07
N VAL A 105 -0.83 -2.77 21.39
CA VAL A 105 -1.25 -3.19 22.74
C VAL A 105 -0.64 -4.55 23.13
N THR A 106 -0.26 -5.38 22.17
CA THR A 106 0.31 -6.72 22.44
C THR A 106 1.68 -6.89 21.79
N ILE A 107 2.58 -7.62 22.44
CA ILE A 107 3.91 -7.93 21.89
C ILE A 107 3.80 -8.66 20.54
N ILE A 108 2.84 -9.57 20.41
CA ILE A 108 2.58 -10.33 19.18
C ILE A 108 2.06 -9.44 18.05
N GLY A 109 1.31 -8.39 18.36
CA GLY A 109 0.76 -7.46 17.39
C GLY A 109 1.77 -6.44 16.85
N ILE A 110 2.88 -6.19 17.54
CA ILE A 110 3.89 -5.19 17.12
C ILE A 110 4.35 -5.37 15.66
N PRO A 111 4.72 -6.57 15.18
CA PRO A 111 5.10 -6.76 13.79
C PRO A 111 4.01 -6.37 12.78
N PHE A 112 2.74 -6.58 13.12
CA PHE A 112 1.57 -6.25 12.30
C PHE A 112 1.28 -4.75 12.30
N GLY A 113 1.38 -4.10 13.47
CA GLY A 113 1.22 -2.65 13.58
C GLY A 113 2.24 -1.89 12.72
N ILE A 114 3.47 -2.39 12.65
CA ILE A 114 4.50 -1.84 11.73
C ILE A 114 4.07 -1.95 10.26
N GLN A 115 3.40 -3.04 9.85
CA GLN A 115 2.91 -3.16 8.47
C GLN A 115 1.76 -2.18 8.20
N HIS A 116 0.87 -1.94 9.18
CA HIS A 116 -0.14 -0.90 9.06
C HIS A 116 0.49 0.50 8.90
N ILE A 117 1.58 0.81 9.60
CA ILE A 117 2.30 2.08 9.40
C ILE A 117 2.84 2.19 7.96
N LYS A 118 3.42 1.11 7.41
CA LYS A 118 3.88 1.11 6.01
C LYS A 118 2.73 1.37 5.03
N LEU A 119 1.60 0.71 5.23
CA LEU A 119 0.40 0.91 4.42
C LEU A 119 -0.17 2.32 4.58
N ALA A 120 -0.11 2.91 5.79
CA ALA A 120 -0.49 4.30 6.02
C ALA A 120 0.37 5.24 5.17
N LEU A 121 1.70 5.10 5.23
CA LEU A 121 2.63 5.92 4.44
C LEU A 121 2.42 5.76 2.94
N LEU A 122 2.26 4.52 2.46
CA LEU A 122 1.97 4.25 1.05
C LEU A 122 0.63 4.88 0.63
N SER A 123 -0.39 4.85 1.48
CA SER A 123 -1.72 5.38 1.19
C SER A 123 -1.76 6.90 1.04
N LEU A 124 -0.80 7.63 1.61
CA LEU A 124 -0.75 9.10 1.47
C LEU A 124 -0.46 9.54 0.03
N THR A 125 0.53 8.93 -0.61
CA THR A 125 0.99 9.29 -1.96
C THR A 125 1.39 8.05 -2.77
N PRO A 126 0.42 7.22 -3.19
CA PRO A 126 0.71 5.92 -3.79
C PRO A 126 1.11 6.00 -5.27
N ILE A 127 0.80 7.11 -5.96
CA ILE A 127 1.14 7.26 -7.37
C ILE A 127 2.66 7.43 -7.51
N GLY A 128 3.25 6.68 -8.44
CA GLY A 128 4.70 6.63 -8.66
C GLY A 128 5.45 5.62 -7.79
N GLN A 129 4.75 4.92 -6.90
CA GLN A 129 5.32 3.86 -6.06
C GLN A 129 5.25 2.49 -6.74
N THR A 130 6.07 1.56 -6.25
CA THR A 130 6.01 0.12 -6.53
C THR A 130 6.46 -0.65 -5.30
N VAL A 131 6.09 -1.93 -5.23
CA VAL A 131 6.53 -2.85 -4.18
C VAL A 131 7.80 -3.58 -4.65
N VAL A 132 8.79 -3.69 -3.77
CA VAL A 132 10.02 -4.47 -4.01
C VAL A 132 10.36 -5.33 -2.80
N ALA A 133 11.02 -6.46 -3.06
CA ALA A 133 11.54 -7.31 -2.00
C ALA A 133 12.66 -6.58 -1.22
N LYS A 134 12.56 -6.59 0.10
CA LYS A 134 13.58 -6.03 0.99
C LYS A 134 14.77 -6.98 1.07
N ALA A 135 15.95 -6.47 0.67
CA ALA A 135 17.24 -7.14 0.74
C ALA A 135 17.58 -7.66 2.14
#